data_AF-A0A6J4L3N9-F1
#
_entry.id   AF-A0A6J4L3N9-F1
#
_cell.length_a   1.000
_cell.length_b   1.000
_cell.length_c   1.000
_cell.angle_alpha   90.00
_cell.angle_beta   90.00
_cell.angle_gamma   90.00
#
_symmetry.space_group_name_H-M   'P 1'
#
loop_
_entity.id
_entity.type
_entity.pdbx_description
1 polymer ?
#
loop_
_entity_poly.entity_id
_entity_poly.type
_entity_poly.pdbx_seq_one_letter_code
_entity_poly.pdbx_strand_id
1 'polypeptide(L)'
;MLVAKGDTLYSISSRHGLAVADVAAWNGLPRPYTIYPGQRLRLYPGSGRVAQQAPPRGANPPLRAGTPRTGTPRTTTPPPAPVVATPPRSGFPWGWPADGTLISRFVAAEPTRQGIDIGGAGGAPVRAAADGTVVYSGSGLVGYGELVIIKHSEAWLSAYGHNRKRLVNEGQVVKAGEQIAEMGRSGATRDMLHFEIRYNGKPVDPLFYLPAR
;
A
#
# COMPACT_ATOMS: atom_id res chain seq x y z
N MET A 1 -17.66 18.66 7.02
CA MET A 1 -17.05 19.29 5.83
C MET A 1 -18.01 19.16 4.66
N LEU A 2 -18.05 20.13 3.74
CA LEU A 2 -18.84 20.05 2.51
C LEU A 2 -17.94 19.58 1.36
N VAL A 3 -18.39 18.65 0.55
CA VAL A 3 -17.67 18.11 -0.62
C VAL A 3 -17.71 19.13 -1.75
N ALA A 4 -16.57 19.54 -2.29
CA ALA A 4 -16.51 20.42 -3.46
C ALA A 4 -16.48 19.64 -4.77
N LYS A 5 -16.76 20.31 -5.89
CA LYS A 5 -16.59 19.71 -7.23
C LYS A 5 -15.10 19.38 -7.43
N GLY A 6 -14.79 18.10 -7.61
CA GLY A 6 -13.42 17.59 -7.73
C GLY A 6 -12.84 16.99 -6.45
N ASP A 7 -13.55 17.08 -5.32
CA ASP A 7 -13.17 16.34 -4.12
C ASP A 7 -13.55 14.86 -4.25
N THR A 8 -12.66 13.99 -3.78
CA THR A 8 -12.88 12.56 -3.60
C THR A 8 -12.81 12.24 -2.12
N LEU A 9 -13.42 11.12 -1.71
CA LEU A 9 -13.31 10.68 -0.31
C LEU A 9 -11.83 10.49 0.07
N TYR A 10 -11.01 10.10 -0.91
CA TYR A 10 -9.56 10.02 -0.82
C TYR A 10 -8.89 11.38 -0.57
N SER A 11 -9.14 12.39 -1.41
CA SER A 11 -8.52 13.72 -1.28
C SER A 11 -8.93 14.43 0.02
N ILE A 12 -10.17 14.23 0.47
CA ILE A 12 -10.67 14.76 1.73
C ILE A 12 -10.01 14.04 2.93
N SER A 13 -9.98 12.71 2.93
CA SER A 13 -9.41 11.95 4.05
C SER A 13 -7.90 12.21 4.19
N SER A 14 -7.19 12.29 3.06
CA SER A 14 -5.75 12.59 3.03
C SER A 14 -5.41 13.97 3.58
N ARG A 15 -6.20 15.00 3.23
CA ARG A 15 -6.02 16.39 3.75
C ARG A 15 -6.17 16.48 5.26
N HIS A 16 -6.98 15.60 5.85
CA HIS A 16 -7.30 15.61 7.27
C HIS A 16 -6.57 14.52 8.07
N GLY A 17 -5.67 13.75 7.44
CA GLY A 17 -4.90 12.69 8.09
C GLY A 17 -5.76 11.52 8.59
N LEU A 18 -6.88 11.26 7.91
CA LEU A 18 -7.85 10.23 8.29
C LEU A 18 -7.80 9.05 7.31
N ALA A 19 -8.14 7.86 7.78
CA ALA A 19 -8.33 6.72 6.91
C ALA A 19 -9.64 6.87 6.11
N VAL A 20 -9.59 6.61 4.81
CA VAL A 20 -10.76 6.68 3.91
C VAL A 20 -11.88 5.75 4.39
N ALA A 21 -11.52 4.58 4.92
CA ALA A 21 -12.47 3.60 5.46
C ALA A 21 -13.20 4.13 6.70
N ASP A 22 -12.50 4.86 7.57
CA ASP A 22 -13.11 5.44 8.77
C ASP A 22 -14.07 6.56 8.40
N VAL A 23 -13.67 7.43 7.46
CA VAL A 23 -14.56 8.47 6.93
C VAL A 23 -15.75 7.83 6.21
N ALA A 24 -15.55 6.76 5.43
CA ALA A 24 -16.64 6.03 4.81
C ALA A 24 -17.60 5.45 5.85
N ALA A 25 -17.08 4.81 6.89
CA ALA A 25 -17.85 4.20 7.96
C ALA A 25 -18.66 5.23 8.77
N TRP A 26 -18.04 6.36 9.13
CA TRP A 26 -18.72 7.45 9.86
C TRP A 26 -19.81 8.14 9.03
N ASN A 27 -19.77 7.99 7.71
CA ASN A 27 -20.75 8.54 6.78
C ASN A 27 -21.65 7.48 6.12
N GLY A 28 -21.56 6.22 6.56
CA GLY A 28 -22.38 5.12 6.04
C GLY A 28 -22.23 4.89 4.54
N LEU A 29 -21.06 5.17 3.96
CA LEU A 29 -20.84 5.07 2.51
C LEU A 29 -20.61 3.60 2.11
N PRO A 30 -21.48 3.00 1.27
CA PRO A 30 -21.23 1.68 0.72
C PRO A 30 -20.08 1.75 -0.30
N ARG A 31 -19.35 0.64 -0.47
CA ARG A 31 -18.40 0.51 -1.58
C ARG A 31 -19.18 0.70 -2.89
N PRO A 32 -18.71 1.50 -3.86
CA PRO A 32 -17.33 2.00 -4.08
C PRO A 32 -16.99 3.37 -3.45
N TYR A 33 -17.64 3.78 -2.36
CA TYR A 33 -17.37 5.01 -1.61
C TYR A 33 -17.56 6.31 -2.42
N THR A 34 -18.61 6.33 -3.25
CA THR A 34 -19.00 7.48 -4.07
C THR A 34 -19.49 8.64 -3.18
N ILE A 35 -19.01 9.85 -3.48
CA ILE A 35 -19.46 11.10 -2.87
C ILE A 35 -19.83 12.12 -3.96
N TYR A 36 -20.75 13.03 -3.64
CA TYR A 36 -21.24 14.04 -4.58
C TYR A 36 -20.90 15.46 -4.10
N PRO A 37 -20.63 16.41 -5.01
CA PRO A 37 -20.47 17.82 -4.66
C PRO A 37 -21.70 18.35 -3.88
N GLY A 38 -21.46 19.07 -2.79
CA GLY A 38 -22.48 19.55 -1.86
C GLY A 38 -22.81 18.60 -0.71
N GLN A 39 -22.30 17.36 -0.72
CA GLN A 39 -22.52 16.39 0.35
C GLN A 39 -21.77 16.78 1.63
N ARG A 40 -22.40 16.63 2.80
CA ARG A 40 -21.74 16.84 4.10
C ARG A 40 -21.07 15.54 4.56
N LEU A 41 -19.76 15.57 4.75
CA LEU A 41 -18.97 14.48 5.33
C LEU A 41 -18.56 14.78 6.77
N ARG A 42 -18.73 13.78 7.63
CA ARG A 42 -18.26 13.69 9.01
C ARG A 42 -16.85 13.11 9.02
N LEU A 43 -15.92 13.83 9.63
CA LEU A 43 -14.49 13.50 9.65
C LEU A 43 -13.99 13.12 11.05
N TYR A 44 -14.91 12.76 11.94
CA TYR A 44 -14.61 12.34 13.32
C TYR A 44 -15.61 11.27 13.75
N PRO A 45 -15.22 10.34 14.63
CA PRO A 45 -16.12 9.31 15.12
C PRO A 45 -17.27 9.96 15.90
N GLY A 46 -18.50 9.68 15.48
CA GLY A 46 -19.67 10.06 16.25
C GLY A 46 -19.80 9.15 17.46
N SER A 47 -19.79 9.71 18.66
CA SER A 47 -20.12 8.98 19.89
C SER A 47 -21.56 8.46 19.81
N GLY A 48 -21.72 7.17 19.51
CA GLY A 48 -23.01 6.51 19.29
C GLY A 48 -22.96 5.00 19.41
N ARG A 49 -22.83 4.52 20.66
CA ARG A 49 -23.32 3.26 21.27
C ARG A 49 -23.11 1.91 20.58
N VAL A 50 -22.39 1.07 21.32
CA VAL A 50 -22.42 -0.40 21.33
C VAL A 50 -23.84 -0.92 21.64
N ALA A 51 -24.37 -1.84 20.85
CA ALA A 51 -25.40 -2.81 21.29
C ALA A 51 -25.41 -4.06 20.38
N GLN A 52 -25.25 -5.18 21.05
CA GLN A 52 -25.15 -6.57 20.61
C GLN A 52 -26.56 -7.18 20.56
N GLN A 53 -26.85 -8.09 19.61
CA GLN A 53 -27.97 -9.04 19.75
C GLN A 53 -27.87 -10.26 18.82
N ALA A 54 -27.80 -11.45 19.43
CA ALA A 54 -28.52 -12.66 19.01
C ALA A 54 -28.75 -13.55 20.27
N PRO A 55 -29.99 -14.00 20.57
CA PRO A 55 -30.36 -14.92 21.66
C PRO A 55 -30.42 -16.39 21.16
N PRO A 56 -30.71 -17.46 21.97
CA PRO A 56 -31.47 -17.47 23.23
C PRO A 56 -30.96 -18.33 24.41
N ARG A 57 -31.73 -18.18 25.50
CA ARG A 57 -31.63 -18.65 26.89
C ARG A 57 -32.16 -20.08 27.08
N GLY A 58 -31.58 -20.81 28.02
CA GLY A 58 -32.20 -21.84 28.88
C GLY A 58 -31.37 -21.95 30.16
N ALA A 59 -31.78 -21.33 31.28
CA ALA A 59 -32.60 -21.87 32.37
C ALA A 59 -31.77 -22.36 33.60
N ASN A 60 -31.50 -21.43 34.53
CA ASN A 60 -31.60 -21.44 36.02
C ASN A 60 -31.18 -22.67 36.90
N PRO A 61 -30.96 -22.53 38.24
CA PRO A 61 -30.39 -21.45 39.07
C PRO A 61 -29.44 -22.00 40.20
N PRO A 62 -29.29 -21.35 41.38
CA PRO A 62 -28.04 -20.83 41.94
C PRO A 62 -27.33 -21.78 42.94
N LEU A 63 -26.13 -21.42 43.44
CA LEU A 63 -25.73 -21.71 44.84
C LEU A 63 -24.43 -20.98 45.24
N ARG A 64 -24.38 -20.70 46.54
CA ARG A 64 -23.44 -19.87 47.30
C ARG A 64 -22.01 -20.41 47.41
N ALA A 65 -21.12 -19.46 47.69
CA ALA A 65 -20.01 -19.49 48.65
C ALA A 65 -19.07 -20.72 48.72
N GLY A 66 -17.79 -20.47 48.45
CA GLY A 66 -16.68 -21.33 48.85
C GLY A 66 -15.35 -20.76 48.38
N THR A 67 -14.62 -20.08 49.27
CA THR A 67 -13.19 -19.76 49.14
C THR A 67 -12.33 -21.05 49.33
N PRO A 68 -11.00 -21.00 49.26
CA PRO A 68 -10.18 -21.02 48.04
C PRO A 68 -9.20 -22.21 48.04
N ARG A 69 -8.99 -22.92 46.93
CA ARG A 69 -7.84 -23.84 46.81
C ARG A 69 -7.25 -23.87 45.40
N THR A 70 -6.01 -23.38 45.35
CA THR A 70 -4.86 -23.94 44.62
C THR A 70 -5.18 -24.52 43.24
N GLY A 71 -5.17 -23.63 42.24
CA GLY A 71 -5.12 -23.98 40.82
C GLY A 71 -3.87 -23.38 40.20
N THR A 72 -2.98 -24.27 39.78
CA THR A 72 -1.89 -24.14 38.80
C THR A 72 -1.96 -22.88 37.93
N PRO A 73 -0.84 -22.15 37.73
CA PRO A 73 -0.81 -21.07 36.75
C PRO A 73 -1.18 -21.63 35.38
N ARG A 74 -2.34 -21.19 34.87
CA ARG A 74 -2.68 -21.37 33.46
C ARG A 74 -1.57 -20.70 32.68
N THR A 75 -0.74 -21.49 32.03
CA THR A 75 0.03 -21.07 30.87
C THR A 75 -0.94 -20.39 29.91
N THR A 76 -0.96 -19.06 29.94
CA THR A 76 -1.46 -18.27 28.83
C THR A 76 -0.51 -18.54 27.69
N THR A 77 -0.83 -19.53 26.86
CA THR A 77 -0.20 -19.67 25.55
C THR A 77 -0.37 -18.31 24.87
N PRO A 78 0.71 -17.59 24.56
CA PRO A 78 0.63 -16.34 23.83
C PRO A 78 -0.14 -16.58 22.52
N PRO A 79 -0.92 -15.62 22.03
CA PRO A 79 -1.43 -15.65 20.67
C PRO A 79 -0.28 -16.04 19.73
N PRO A 80 -0.49 -16.95 18.75
CA PRO A 80 0.58 -17.32 17.83
C PRO A 80 1.15 -16.04 17.23
N ALA A 81 2.44 -15.81 17.46
CA ALA A 81 3.17 -14.73 16.82
C ALA A 81 2.86 -14.79 15.32
N PRO A 82 2.64 -13.65 14.64
CA PRO A 82 2.39 -13.66 13.21
C PRO A 82 3.54 -14.41 12.56
N VAL A 83 3.24 -15.57 11.95
CA VAL A 83 4.17 -16.30 11.11
C VAL A 83 4.61 -15.31 10.05
N VAL A 84 5.85 -14.82 10.17
CA VAL A 84 6.47 -13.96 9.18
C VAL A 84 6.59 -14.83 7.94
N ALA A 85 5.62 -14.72 7.03
CA ALA A 85 5.59 -15.51 5.82
C ALA A 85 6.87 -15.20 5.04
N THR A 86 7.70 -16.23 4.80
CA THR A 86 8.92 -16.07 4.02
C THR A 86 8.56 -15.49 2.65
N PRO A 87 9.19 -14.38 2.22
CA PRO A 87 8.88 -13.78 0.93
C PRO A 87 9.19 -14.76 -0.21
N PRO A 88 8.37 -14.79 -1.28
CA PRO A 88 8.61 -15.67 -2.43
C PRO A 88 9.96 -15.33 -3.07
N ARG A 89 10.73 -16.34 -3.48
CA ARG A 89 12.04 -16.10 -4.12
C ARG A 89 11.89 -15.73 -5.60
N SER A 90 12.60 -14.69 -6.04
CA SER A 90 12.61 -14.25 -7.44
C SER A 90 13.47 -15.14 -8.36
N GLY A 91 14.56 -15.72 -7.83
CA GLY A 91 15.51 -16.51 -8.62
C GLY A 91 16.52 -15.67 -9.41
N PHE A 92 16.53 -14.35 -9.21
CA PHE A 92 17.49 -13.41 -9.80
C PHE A 92 17.73 -12.23 -8.83
N PRO A 93 18.92 -11.60 -8.89
CA PRO A 93 19.24 -10.47 -8.03
C PRO A 93 18.47 -9.22 -8.46
N TRP A 94 17.99 -8.47 -7.47
CA TRP A 94 17.45 -7.13 -7.67
C TRP A 94 18.49 -6.08 -7.31
N GLY A 95 18.49 -4.97 -8.03
CA GLY A 95 19.27 -3.79 -7.78
C GLY A 95 18.37 -2.62 -7.40
N TRP A 96 18.94 -1.66 -6.68
CA TRP A 96 18.20 -0.43 -6.40
C TRP A 96 17.92 0.36 -7.68
N PRO A 97 16.68 0.84 -7.86
CA PRO A 97 16.28 1.52 -9.09
C PRO A 97 16.65 3.00 -9.14
N ALA A 98 17.06 3.58 -8.01
CA ALA A 98 17.52 4.96 -7.92
C ALA A 98 18.46 5.13 -6.71
N ASP A 99 19.35 6.11 -6.82
CA ASP A 99 20.09 6.64 -5.69
C ASP A 99 19.21 7.63 -4.91
N GLY A 100 19.47 7.78 -3.61
CA GLY A 100 18.74 8.71 -2.76
C GLY A 100 18.14 8.07 -1.51
N THR A 101 17.27 8.84 -0.86
CA THR A 101 16.73 8.50 0.48
C THR A 101 15.38 7.81 0.36
N LEU A 102 15.18 6.74 1.12
CA LEU A 102 13.87 6.10 1.27
C LEU A 102 12.94 7.02 2.08
N ILE A 103 11.91 7.57 1.43
CA ILE A 103 10.98 8.54 2.02
C ILE A 103 9.60 7.94 2.33
N SER A 104 9.28 6.79 1.74
CA SER A 104 8.06 6.03 2.05
C SER A 104 8.32 4.53 1.92
N ARG A 105 7.63 3.75 2.74
CA ARG A 105 7.69 2.29 2.74
C ARG A 105 6.37 1.69 2.25
N PHE A 106 6.50 0.46 1.78
CA PHE A 106 5.38 -0.41 1.46
C PHE A 106 4.51 -0.63 2.71
N VAL A 107 3.19 -0.64 2.51
CA VAL A 107 2.23 -1.06 3.53
C VAL A 107 1.28 -2.08 2.92
N ALA A 108 1.31 -3.29 3.48
CA ALA A 108 0.45 -4.37 3.01
C ALA A 108 -1.02 -3.97 3.10
N ALA A 109 -1.78 -4.34 2.07
CA ALA A 109 -3.21 -4.04 1.92
C ALA A 109 -3.58 -2.55 1.83
N GLU A 110 -2.61 -1.65 1.66
CA GLU A 110 -2.86 -0.23 1.45
C GLU A 110 -2.73 0.13 -0.05
N PRO A 111 -3.83 0.47 -0.75
CA PRO A 111 -3.81 0.67 -2.20
C PRO A 111 -2.90 1.78 -2.70
N THR A 112 -2.51 2.72 -1.82
CA THR A 112 -1.68 3.88 -2.17
C THR A 112 -0.25 3.76 -1.65
N ARG A 113 0.10 2.64 -1.00
CA ARG A 113 1.44 2.34 -0.51
C ARG A 113 1.87 0.95 -0.98
N GLN A 114 1.66 0.68 -2.26
CA GLN A 114 1.96 -0.59 -2.94
C GLN A 114 3.44 -0.76 -3.30
N GLY A 115 4.28 0.20 -2.93
CA GLY A 115 5.71 0.20 -3.17
C GLY A 115 6.48 1.06 -2.18
N ILE A 116 7.70 1.38 -2.54
CA ILE A 116 8.56 2.33 -1.81
C ILE A 116 8.68 3.63 -2.61
N ASP A 117 8.89 4.74 -1.89
CA ASP A 117 9.23 6.01 -2.52
C ASP A 117 10.68 6.37 -2.21
N ILE A 118 11.44 6.68 -3.25
CA ILE A 118 12.85 7.09 -3.16
C ILE A 118 12.94 8.55 -3.59
N GLY A 119 13.30 9.41 -2.64
CA GLY A 119 13.52 10.83 -2.89
C GLY A 119 14.88 11.07 -3.55
N GLY A 120 14.90 11.99 -4.50
CA GLY A 120 16.12 12.38 -5.23
C GLY A 120 15.91 13.69 -5.98
N ALA A 121 16.90 14.07 -6.79
CA ALA A 121 16.82 15.26 -7.62
C ALA A 121 16.03 15.00 -8.90
N GLY A 122 15.24 15.97 -9.36
CA GLY A 122 14.61 15.91 -10.67
C GLY A 122 15.65 15.75 -11.79
N GLY A 123 15.50 14.72 -12.62
CA GLY A 123 16.47 14.34 -13.64
C GLY A 123 17.49 13.29 -13.23
N ALA A 124 17.52 12.88 -11.95
CA ALA A 124 18.36 11.78 -11.52
C ALA A 124 18.03 10.49 -12.30
N PRO A 125 19.03 9.63 -12.56
CA PRO A 125 18.81 8.41 -13.32
C PRO A 125 17.90 7.44 -12.56
N VAL A 126 16.87 6.94 -13.25
CA VAL A 126 16.08 5.79 -12.81
C VAL A 126 16.51 4.59 -13.63
N ARG A 127 16.87 3.50 -12.94
CA ARG A 127 17.50 2.31 -13.50
C ARG A 127 16.61 1.09 -13.36
N ALA A 128 16.71 0.16 -14.31
CA ALA A 128 16.05 -1.14 -14.21
C ALA A 128 16.61 -1.92 -13.01
N ALA A 129 15.71 -2.37 -12.13
CA ALA A 129 16.07 -3.13 -10.95
C ALA A 129 16.56 -4.55 -11.28
N ALA A 130 16.18 -5.11 -12.41
CA ALA A 130 16.64 -6.41 -12.90
C ALA A 130 16.52 -6.47 -14.43
N ASP A 131 17.11 -7.50 -15.05
CA ASP A 131 16.96 -7.81 -16.47
C ASP A 131 15.48 -8.06 -16.82
N GLY A 132 15.01 -7.56 -17.95
CA GLY A 132 13.63 -7.84 -18.38
C GLY A 132 13.22 -7.15 -19.67
N THR A 133 11.92 -7.20 -19.95
CA THR A 133 11.31 -6.56 -21.12
C THR A 133 10.31 -5.51 -20.65
N VAL A 134 10.37 -4.32 -21.23
CA VAL A 134 9.41 -3.24 -20.96
C VAL A 134 8.05 -3.65 -21.53
N VAL A 135 7.06 -3.80 -20.65
CA VAL A 135 5.67 -4.16 -21.02
C VAL A 135 4.72 -2.98 -20.97
N TYR A 136 5.18 -1.83 -20.44
CA TYR A 136 4.43 -0.58 -20.45
C TYR A 136 5.38 0.63 -20.40
N SER A 137 5.12 1.64 -21.21
CA SER A 137 5.83 2.94 -21.13
C SER A 137 4.88 4.10 -21.46
N GLY A 138 4.17 4.58 -20.45
CA GLY A 138 3.01 5.45 -20.64
C GLY A 138 2.65 6.27 -19.42
N SER A 139 1.59 7.06 -19.54
CA SER A 139 1.00 7.82 -18.42
C SER A 139 -0.51 7.61 -18.28
N GLY A 140 -1.05 6.58 -18.93
CA GLY A 140 -2.46 6.20 -18.87
C GLY A 140 -2.88 5.52 -17.56
N LEU A 141 -1.94 5.15 -16.68
CA LEU A 141 -2.25 4.60 -15.36
C LEU A 141 -2.36 5.73 -14.32
N VAL A 142 -3.60 5.98 -13.88
CA VAL A 142 -3.91 7.00 -12.88
C VAL A 142 -3.15 6.74 -11.58
N GLY A 143 -2.54 7.80 -11.04
CA GLY A 143 -1.78 7.75 -9.79
C GLY A 143 -0.29 7.46 -9.96
N TYR A 144 0.16 6.97 -11.11
CA TYR A 144 1.58 6.69 -11.37
C TYR A 144 2.30 7.79 -12.14
N GLY A 145 1.56 8.70 -12.79
CA GLY A 145 2.15 9.67 -13.71
C GLY A 145 2.88 8.97 -14.86
N GLU A 146 4.03 9.49 -15.25
CA GLU A 146 4.91 8.85 -16.22
C GLU A 146 5.50 7.55 -15.65
N LEU A 147 5.13 6.44 -16.27
CA LEU A 147 5.34 5.10 -15.73
C LEU A 147 6.04 4.20 -16.74
N VAL A 148 7.00 3.43 -16.25
CA VAL A 148 7.59 2.29 -16.93
C VAL A 148 7.25 1.03 -16.15
N ILE A 149 6.85 -0.06 -16.81
CA ILE A 149 6.70 -1.39 -16.19
C ILE A 149 7.59 -2.38 -16.93
N ILE A 150 8.41 -3.12 -16.19
CA ILE A 150 9.31 -4.15 -16.73
C ILE A 150 8.83 -5.53 -16.26
N LYS A 151 8.68 -6.46 -17.20
CA LYS A 151 8.49 -7.88 -16.95
C LYS A 151 9.83 -8.59 -16.85
N HIS A 152 10.10 -9.21 -15.71
CA HIS A 152 11.32 -9.97 -15.47
C HIS A 152 11.10 -11.47 -15.68
N SER A 153 9.88 -11.95 -15.41
CA SER A 153 9.43 -13.30 -15.75
C SER A 153 7.90 -13.37 -15.77
N GLU A 154 7.31 -14.56 -15.97
CA GLU A 154 5.86 -14.74 -15.91
C GLU A 154 5.24 -14.29 -14.58
N ALA A 155 5.99 -14.43 -13.48
CA ALA A 155 5.50 -14.12 -12.15
C ALA A 155 5.93 -12.73 -11.63
N TRP A 156 6.96 -12.11 -12.23
CA TRP A 156 7.62 -10.93 -11.63
C TRP A 156 7.58 -9.70 -12.54
N LEU A 157 7.06 -8.61 -12.00
CA LEU A 157 7.04 -7.29 -12.62
C LEU A 157 7.66 -6.25 -11.68
N SER A 158 8.22 -5.19 -12.24
CA SER A 158 8.55 -3.96 -11.50
C SER A 158 7.94 -2.73 -12.17
N ALA A 159 7.54 -1.75 -11.36
CA ALA A 159 6.93 -0.50 -11.82
C ALA A 159 7.73 0.70 -11.32
N TYR A 160 7.94 1.69 -12.21
CA TYR A 160 8.74 2.89 -11.98
C TYR A 160 7.89 4.10 -12.30
N GLY A 161 7.27 4.72 -11.30
CA GLY A 161 6.36 5.85 -11.45
C GLY A 161 6.98 7.20 -11.16
N HIS A 162 6.20 8.24 -11.45
CA HIS A 162 6.49 9.66 -11.22
C HIS A 162 7.69 10.21 -12.01
N ASN A 163 8.06 9.57 -13.11
CA ASN A 163 9.20 10.03 -13.91
C ASN A 163 8.93 11.40 -14.54
N ARG A 164 9.97 12.15 -14.90
CA ARG A 164 9.80 13.34 -15.76
C ARG A 164 9.93 13.00 -17.25
N LYS A 165 10.67 11.93 -17.55
CA LYS A 165 10.97 11.49 -18.90
C LYS A 165 11.24 9.99 -18.90
N ARG A 166 10.71 9.30 -19.90
CA ARG A 166 10.95 7.88 -20.16
C ARG A 166 11.97 7.77 -21.29
N LEU A 167 12.92 6.85 -21.14
CA LEU A 167 14.01 6.64 -22.10
C LEU A 167 13.87 5.32 -22.87
N VAL A 168 12.82 4.55 -22.56
CA VAL A 168 12.56 3.23 -23.13
C VAL A 168 11.13 3.13 -23.63
N ASN A 169 10.94 2.27 -24.63
CA ASN A 169 9.64 2.00 -25.26
C ASN A 169 9.14 0.59 -24.92
N GLU A 170 7.84 0.37 -25.11
CA GLU A 170 7.25 -0.97 -24.98
C GLU A 170 7.92 -1.97 -25.93
N GLY A 171 8.13 -3.19 -25.45
CA GLY A 171 8.83 -4.26 -26.16
C GLY A 171 10.36 -4.23 -26.04
N GLN A 172 10.95 -3.15 -25.51
CA GLN A 172 12.41 -3.05 -25.36
C GLN A 172 12.93 -3.99 -24.27
N VAL A 173 14.02 -4.70 -24.56
CA VAL A 173 14.77 -5.49 -23.57
C VAL A 173 15.76 -4.57 -22.86
N VAL A 174 15.81 -4.66 -21.53
CA VAL A 174 16.69 -3.85 -20.68
C VAL A 174 17.48 -4.72 -19.71
N LYS A 175 18.67 -4.26 -19.33
CA LYS A 175 19.56 -4.92 -18.36
C LYS A 175 19.48 -4.28 -16.98
N ALA A 176 19.75 -5.07 -15.94
CA ALA A 176 19.86 -4.56 -14.58
C ALA A 176 20.88 -3.40 -14.53
N GLY A 177 20.47 -2.27 -13.93
CA GLY A 177 21.27 -1.05 -13.84
C GLY A 177 21.22 -0.13 -15.07
N GLU A 178 20.62 -0.56 -16.18
CA GLU A 178 20.39 0.27 -17.36
C GLU A 178 19.44 1.42 -17.02
N GLN A 179 19.76 2.63 -17.50
CA GLN A 179 18.91 3.79 -17.25
C GLN A 179 17.68 3.74 -18.17
N ILE A 180 16.50 3.73 -17.55
CA ILE A 180 15.21 3.57 -18.25
C ILE A 180 14.37 4.85 -18.22
N ALA A 181 14.65 5.75 -17.29
CA ALA A 181 13.90 6.98 -17.11
C ALA A 181 14.74 8.03 -16.36
N GLU A 182 14.18 9.22 -16.26
CA GLU A 182 14.66 10.31 -15.41
C GLU A 182 13.63 10.58 -14.32
N MET A 183 14.09 10.66 -13.07
CA MET A 183 13.26 10.93 -11.91
C MET A 183 12.54 12.28 -12.06
N GLY A 184 11.31 12.34 -11.59
CA GLY A 184 10.52 13.56 -11.64
C GLY A 184 9.48 13.61 -10.54
N ARG A 185 8.43 14.37 -10.82
CA ARG A 185 7.31 14.63 -9.92
C ARG A 185 5.95 14.47 -10.61
N SER A 186 5.86 13.74 -11.73
CA SER A 186 4.60 13.63 -12.47
C SER A 186 3.54 12.91 -11.64
N GLY A 187 2.46 13.59 -11.27
CA GLY A 187 1.44 13.01 -10.37
C GLY A 187 1.90 12.85 -8.91
N ALA A 188 3.02 13.47 -8.53
CA ALA A 188 3.60 13.45 -7.19
C ALA A 188 3.70 14.87 -6.60
N THR A 189 3.90 14.97 -5.27
CA THR A 189 4.04 16.27 -4.58
C THR A 189 5.47 16.80 -4.54
N ARG A 190 6.46 15.97 -4.90
CA ARG A 190 7.90 16.28 -4.90
C ARG A 190 8.61 15.38 -5.91
N ASP A 191 9.88 15.68 -6.20
CA ASP A 191 10.71 14.78 -7.00
C ASP A 191 11.01 13.49 -6.24
N MET A 192 10.53 12.38 -6.80
CA MET A 192 10.68 11.05 -6.22
C MET A 192 10.42 9.97 -7.27
N LEU A 193 10.99 8.80 -7.05
CA LEU A 193 10.63 7.58 -7.75
C LEU A 193 9.66 6.79 -6.88
N HIS A 194 8.48 6.45 -7.42
CA HIS A 194 7.65 5.40 -6.87
C HIS A 194 8.07 4.05 -7.47
N PHE A 195 8.49 3.11 -6.63
CA PHE A 195 8.98 1.81 -7.08
C PHE A 195 8.18 0.67 -6.46
N GLU A 196 7.66 -0.21 -7.31
CA GLU A 196 6.95 -1.41 -6.89
C GLU A 196 7.62 -2.67 -7.44
N ILE A 197 7.53 -3.75 -6.66
CA ILE A 197 7.74 -5.12 -7.13
C ILE A 197 6.40 -5.85 -7.02
N ARG A 198 6.01 -6.56 -8.07
CA ARG A 198 4.80 -7.37 -8.09
C ARG A 198 5.11 -8.83 -8.36
N TYR A 199 4.52 -9.70 -7.55
CA TYR A 199 4.55 -11.15 -7.70
C TYR A 199 3.15 -11.66 -8.03
N ASN A 200 2.98 -12.33 -9.17
CA ASN A 200 1.69 -12.77 -9.70
C ASN A 200 0.64 -11.65 -9.72
N GLY A 201 1.07 -10.45 -10.16
CA GLY A 201 0.24 -9.24 -10.23
C GLY A 201 -0.02 -8.54 -8.89
N LYS A 202 0.33 -9.15 -7.75
CA LYS A 202 0.14 -8.57 -6.41
C LYS A 202 1.40 -7.81 -5.97
N PRO A 203 1.27 -6.59 -5.40
CA PRO A 203 2.41 -5.86 -4.87
C PRO A 203 2.98 -6.58 -3.65
N VAL A 204 4.31 -6.63 -3.58
CA VAL A 204 5.09 -7.17 -2.47
C VAL A 204 6.09 -6.12 -2.00
N ASP A 205 6.53 -6.20 -0.74
CA ASP A 205 7.48 -5.23 -0.20
C ASP A 205 8.83 -5.30 -0.95
N PRO A 206 9.24 -4.23 -1.67
CA PRO A 206 10.51 -4.21 -2.38
C PRO A 206 11.74 -4.39 -1.48
N LEU A 207 11.65 -4.00 -0.21
CA LEU A 207 12.78 -4.06 0.72
C LEU A 207 13.20 -5.49 1.07
N PHE A 208 12.36 -6.49 0.83
CA PHE A 208 12.75 -7.91 0.97
C PHE A 208 13.64 -8.41 -0.16
N TYR A 209 13.70 -7.69 -1.28
CA TYR A 209 14.38 -8.12 -2.50
C TYR A 209 15.60 -7.27 -2.84
N LEU A 210 15.54 -5.98 -2.48
CA LEU A 210 16.62 -5.04 -2.69
C LEU A 210 17.81 -5.36 -1.76
N PRO A 211 19.05 -5.11 -2.21
CA PRO A 211 20.21 -5.33 -1.37
C PRO A 211 20.22 -4.33 -0.21
N ALA A 212 20.83 -4.72 0.91
CA ALA A 212 21.00 -3.82 2.05
C ALA A 212 21.82 -2.57 1.66
N ARG A 213 21.46 -1.43 2.26
CA ARG A 213 22.16 -0.14 2.13
C ARG A 213 22.67 0.31 3.49
#